data_AF-A0A5J5PUH1-F1
#
_entry.id   AF-A0A5J5PUH1-F1
#
_cell.length_a   1.000
_cell.length_b   1.000
_cell.length_c   1.000
_cell.angle_alpha   90.00
_cell.angle_beta   90.00
_cell.angle_gamma   90.00
#
_symmetry.space_group_name_H-M   'P 1'
#
loop_
_entity.id
_entity.type
_entity.pdbx_description
1 polymer ?
#
loop_
_entity_poly.entity_id
_entity_poly.type
_entity_poly.pdbx_seq_one_letter_code
_entity_poly.pdbx_strand_id
1 'polypeptide(L)'
;MVIKVHGIPLSTCTARVLLCLCEKGLQYELVPVDPFGQIAALEDGDVKIFVSPIQSSNQALIRQMIVNPIYGIAPDEKIIEIELHNLAKVLDVYKERLSEYKYLGGDFYSMADLHHIPDLVYFMRSSKSSIVTSRPCVNAWWNDISSRPASVKVVELMTL
;
A
#
# COMPACT_ATOMS: atom_id res chain seq x y z
N MET A 1 19.78 14.31 -13.99
CA MET A 1 20.11 13.59 -12.74
C MET A 1 19.07 12.50 -12.54
N VAL A 2 19.43 11.40 -11.88
CA VAL A 2 18.49 10.29 -11.56
C VAL A 2 17.97 10.52 -10.14
N ILE A 3 16.66 10.35 -9.94
CA ILE A 3 16.01 10.50 -8.63
C ILE A 3 16.50 9.38 -7.70
N LYS A 4 16.88 9.69 -6.48
CA LYS A 4 17.27 8.69 -5.48
C LYS A 4 16.14 8.48 -4.49
N VAL A 5 15.81 7.21 -4.23
CA VAL A 5 14.82 6.82 -3.22
C VAL A 5 15.56 6.07 -2.14
N HIS A 6 15.65 6.66 -0.96
CA HIS A 6 16.29 6.08 0.21
C HIS A 6 15.24 5.28 0.99
N GLY A 7 15.39 3.96 1.05
CA GLY A 7 14.37 3.09 1.63
C GLY A 7 14.61 1.61 1.39
N ILE A 8 13.79 0.77 2.03
CA ILE A 8 13.68 -0.66 1.70
C ILE A 8 12.38 -0.93 0.94
N PRO A 9 12.37 -1.81 -0.08
CA PRO A 9 11.14 -2.13 -0.83
C PRO A 9 10.01 -2.68 0.03
N LEU A 10 10.33 -3.37 1.12
CA LEU A 10 9.36 -3.94 2.05
C LEU A 10 8.56 -2.86 2.81
N SER A 11 9.06 -1.63 2.88
CA SER A 11 8.33 -0.52 3.49
C SER A 11 7.21 -0.07 2.55
N THR A 12 5.98 -0.07 3.06
CA THR A 12 4.82 0.42 2.29
C THR A 12 4.99 1.89 1.90
N CYS A 13 5.74 2.68 2.66
CA CYS A 13 6.04 4.08 2.32
C CYS A 13 6.99 4.18 1.13
N THR A 14 8.07 3.39 1.12
CA THR A 14 8.99 3.32 -0.03
C THR A 14 8.23 2.85 -1.27
N ALA A 15 7.44 1.78 -1.15
CA ALA A 15 6.66 1.24 -2.26
C ALA A 15 5.68 2.27 -2.87
N ARG A 16 5.03 3.13 -2.07
CA ARG A 16 4.19 4.23 -2.60
C ARG A 16 5.00 5.19 -3.47
N VAL A 17 6.20 5.59 -3.04
CA VAL A 17 7.08 6.47 -3.81
C VAL A 17 7.49 5.80 -5.13
N LEU A 18 7.95 4.55 -5.05
CA LEU A 18 8.34 3.78 -6.24
C LEU A 18 7.19 3.64 -7.23
N LEU A 19 5.97 3.44 -6.74
CA LEU A 19 4.77 3.31 -7.56
C LEU A 19 4.45 4.61 -8.29
N CYS A 20 4.53 5.76 -7.61
CA CYS A 20 4.39 7.07 -8.24
C CYS A 20 5.44 7.30 -9.34
N LEU A 21 6.70 6.99 -9.06
CA LEU A 21 7.79 7.15 -10.03
C LEU A 21 7.59 6.24 -11.25
N CYS A 22 7.19 4.99 -11.03
CA CYS A 22 6.87 4.04 -12.10
C CYS A 22 5.67 4.50 -12.95
N GLU A 23 4.58 4.96 -12.35
CA GLU A 23 3.40 5.49 -13.08
C GLU A 23 3.73 6.76 -13.88
N LYS A 24 4.72 7.55 -13.43
CA LYS A 24 5.20 8.74 -14.16
C LYS A 24 6.31 8.43 -15.18
N GLY A 25 6.75 7.18 -15.30
CA GLY A 25 7.85 6.80 -16.18
C GLY A 25 9.18 7.44 -15.80
N LEU A 26 9.35 7.82 -14.52
CA LEU A 26 10.56 8.48 -14.03
C LEU A 26 11.60 7.43 -13.64
N GLN A 27 12.83 7.65 -14.09
CA GLN A 27 13.96 6.82 -13.69
C GLN A 27 14.39 7.15 -12.26
N TYR A 28 14.69 6.12 -11.49
CA TYR A 28 15.16 6.25 -10.12
C TYR A 28 16.22 5.20 -9.78
N GLU A 29 16.97 5.50 -8.73
CA GLU A 29 17.89 4.61 -8.05
C GLU A 29 17.37 4.37 -6.63
N LEU A 30 17.18 3.09 -6.27
CA LEU A 30 16.84 2.73 -4.90
C LEU A 30 18.12 2.58 -4.08
N VAL A 31 18.23 3.39 -3.03
CA VAL A 31 19.35 3.40 -2.09
C VAL A 31 18.88 2.70 -0.80
N PRO A 32 19.35 1.48 -0.50
CA PRO A 32 18.96 0.77 0.71
C PRO A 32 19.38 1.55 1.97
N VAL A 33 18.49 1.63 2.94
CA VAL A 33 18.76 2.22 4.26
C VAL A 33 18.40 1.25 5.37
N ASP A 34 19.01 1.42 6.54
CA ASP A 34 18.71 0.62 7.73
C ASP A 34 17.24 0.82 8.17
N PRO A 35 16.42 -0.26 8.26
CA PRO A 35 15.03 -0.18 8.72
C PRO A 35 14.84 0.44 10.11
N PHE A 36 15.88 0.48 10.95
CA PHE A 36 15.81 1.03 12.31
C PHE A 36 16.27 2.50 12.39
N GLY A 37 16.83 3.04 11.30
CA GLY A 37 17.57 4.31 11.31
C GLY A 37 16.85 5.53 10.72
N GLN A 38 16.05 5.41 9.63
CA GLN A 38 15.42 6.59 9.02
C GLN A 38 14.31 6.34 7.98
N ILE A 39 13.54 7.42 7.80
CA ILE A 39 12.31 7.63 7.03
C ILE A 39 12.58 7.48 5.52
N ALA A 40 11.63 6.93 4.77
CA ALA A 40 11.70 6.91 3.31
C ALA A 40 11.91 8.34 2.78
N ALA A 41 13.00 8.59 2.07
CA ALA A 41 13.32 9.91 1.55
C ALA A 41 13.50 9.88 0.03
N LEU A 42 13.01 10.93 -0.63
CA LEU A 42 13.22 11.17 -2.05
C LEU A 42 14.22 12.32 -2.20
N GLU A 43 15.25 12.10 -3.01
CA GLU A 43 16.26 13.09 -3.33
C GLU A 43 16.28 13.33 -4.84
N ASP A 44 16.13 14.58 -5.26
CA ASP A 44 16.20 15.04 -6.64
C ASP A 44 17.02 16.33 -6.72
N GLY A 45 18.26 16.23 -7.19
CA GLY A 45 19.19 17.36 -7.13
C GLY A 45 19.48 17.77 -5.69
N ASP A 46 19.27 19.06 -5.41
CA ASP A 46 19.43 19.63 -4.08
C ASP A 46 18.16 19.49 -3.21
N VAL A 47 17.08 18.92 -3.75
CA VAL A 47 15.80 18.75 -3.04
C VAL A 47 15.77 17.41 -2.32
N LYS A 48 15.47 17.44 -1.02
CA LYS A 48 15.24 16.25 -0.19
C LYS A 48 13.88 16.31 0.46
N ILE A 49 13.06 15.29 0.24
CA ILE A 49 11.71 15.14 0.79
C ILE A 49 11.67 13.90 1.66
N PHE A 50 11.15 14.03 2.89
CA PHE A 50 10.89 12.90 3.77
C PHE A 50 9.42 12.50 3.68
N VAL A 51 9.17 11.21 3.51
CA VAL A 51 7.82 10.67 3.34
C VAL A 51 7.33 10.13 4.67
N SER A 52 6.36 10.83 5.26
CA SER A 52 5.66 10.34 6.45
C SER A 52 4.78 9.14 6.11
N PRO A 53 4.61 8.16 7.02
CA PRO A 53 3.62 7.12 6.86
C PRO A 53 2.23 7.71 6.69
N ILE A 54 1.53 7.35 5.60
CA ILE A 54 0.10 7.58 5.49
C ILE A 54 -0.58 6.60 6.46
N GLN A 55 -1.35 7.13 7.41
CA GLN A 55 -2.14 6.33 8.34
C GLN A 55 -3.34 5.74 7.59
N SER A 56 -3.17 4.56 7.02
CA SER A 56 -4.26 3.84 6.35
C SER A 56 -5.10 3.06 7.36
N SER A 57 -6.37 2.80 7.06
CA SER A 57 -7.26 1.97 7.87
C SER A 57 -6.73 0.54 8.08
N ASN A 58 -5.77 0.11 7.28
CA ASN A 58 -5.17 -1.23 7.33
C ASN A 58 -3.91 -1.29 8.19
N GLN A 59 -3.37 -0.14 8.65
CA GLN A 59 -2.06 -0.11 9.30
C GLN A 59 -2.00 -0.98 10.56
N ALA A 60 -3.04 -0.92 11.41
CA ALA A 60 -3.12 -1.75 12.62
C ALA A 60 -3.20 -3.25 12.27
N LEU A 61 -3.98 -3.61 11.24
CA LEU A 61 -4.08 -4.99 10.75
C LEU A 61 -2.75 -5.49 10.20
N ILE A 62 -2.08 -4.71 9.35
CA ILE A 62 -0.75 -5.07 8.80
C ILE A 62 0.26 -5.24 9.93
N ARG A 63 0.22 -4.37 10.95
CA ARG A 63 1.10 -4.49 12.11
C ARG A 63 0.87 -5.81 12.84
N GLN A 64 -0.38 -6.15 13.13
CA GLN A 64 -0.71 -7.38 13.85
C GLN A 64 -0.43 -8.64 13.03
N MET A 65 -0.78 -8.63 11.74
CA MET A 65 -0.80 -9.84 10.91
C MET A 65 0.49 -10.10 10.14
N ILE A 66 1.31 -9.07 9.91
CA ILE A 66 2.54 -9.17 9.10
C ILE A 66 3.75 -8.76 9.92
N VAL A 67 3.76 -7.53 10.46
CA VAL A 67 4.96 -6.98 11.11
C VAL A 67 5.29 -7.72 12.40
N ASN A 68 4.32 -7.93 13.29
CA ASN A 68 4.53 -8.63 14.55
C ASN A 68 5.11 -10.05 14.34
N PRO A 69 4.52 -10.91 13.48
CA PRO A 69 5.10 -12.23 13.17
C PRO A 69 6.53 -12.20 12.66
N ILE A 70 6.91 -11.23 11.81
CA ILE A 70 8.30 -11.08 11.31
C ILE A 70 9.28 -10.87 12.48
N TYR A 71 8.84 -10.19 13.54
CA TYR A 71 9.64 -9.96 14.74
C TYR A 71 9.43 -11.03 15.83
N GLY A 72 8.75 -12.14 15.53
CA GLY A 72 8.45 -13.19 16.51
C GLY A 72 7.46 -12.77 17.59
N ILE A 73 6.71 -11.69 17.37
CA ILE A 73 5.68 -11.19 18.28
C ILE A 73 4.34 -11.81 17.86
N ALA A 74 3.62 -12.39 18.82
CA ALA A 74 2.29 -12.95 18.56
C ALA A 74 1.28 -11.83 18.18
N PRO A 75 0.44 -12.04 17.16
CA PRO A 75 -0.67 -11.13 16.86
C PRO A 75 -1.67 -11.02 18.01
N ASP A 76 -2.24 -9.83 18.20
CA ASP A 76 -3.39 -9.62 19.09
C ASP A 76 -4.69 -9.79 18.31
N GLU A 77 -5.34 -10.94 18.49
CA GLU A 77 -6.59 -11.27 17.81
C GLU A 77 -7.74 -10.31 18.12
N LYS A 78 -7.78 -9.71 19.33
CA LYS A 78 -8.82 -8.74 19.66
C LYS A 78 -8.68 -7.46 18.84
N ILE A 79 -7.46 -7.00 18.64
CA ILE A 79 -7.17 -5.85 17.77
C ILE A 79 -7.54 -6.21 16.32
N ILE A 80 -7.19 -7.41 15.86
CA ILE A 80 -7.54 -7.87 14.51
C ILE A 80 -9.06 -7.87 14.30
N GLU A 81 -9.84 -8.41 15.23
CA GLU A 81 -11.30 -8.44 15.13
C GLU A 81 -11.93 -7.05 15.08
N ILE A 82 -11.50 -6.15 15.97
CA ILE A 82 -11.97 -4.76 16.01
C ILE A 82 -11.67 -4.04 14.70
N GLU A 83 -10.44 -4.16 14.21
CA GLU A 83 -10.00 -3.47 13.00
C GLU A 83 -10.61 -4.08 11.73
N LEU A 84 -10.87 -5.39 11.69
CA LEU A 84 -11.62 -6.01 10.59
C LEU A 84 -13.06 -5.49 10.52
N HIS A 85 -13.71 -5.30 11.67
CA HIS A 85 -15.04 -4.71 11.72
C HIS A 85 -15.04 -3.24 11.27
N ASN A 86 -14.02 -2.45 11.65
CA ASN A 86 -13.86 -1.08 11.16
C ASN A 86 -13.60 -1.05 9.65
N LEU A 87 -12.72 -1.93 9.15
CA LEU A 87 -12.42 -2.07 7.74
C LEU A 87 -13.66 -2.46 6.95
N ALA A 88 -14.51 -3.36 7.45
CA ALA A 88 -15.75 -3.74 6.80
C ALA A 88 -16.61 -2.51 6.45
N LYS A 89 -16.78 -1.59 7.42
CA LYS A 89 -17.55 -0.35 7.24
C LYS A 89 -16.92 0.57 6.19
N VAL A 90 -15.59 0.70 6.20
CA VAL A 90 -14.88 1.48 5.17
C VAL A 90 -15.10 0.87 3.78
N LEU A 91 -15.00 -0.45 3.67
CA LEU A 91 -15.19 -1.16 2.41
C LEU A 91 -16.64 -1.11 1.92
N ASP A 92 -17.62 -0.95 2.81
CA ASP A 92 -19.02 -0.73 2.43
C ASP A 92 -19.21 0.65 1.81
N VAL A 93 -18.56 1.69 2.33
CA VAL A 93 -18.50 3.02 1.68
C VAL A 93 -17.78 2.93 0.32
N TYR A 94 -16.72 2.13 0.23
CA TYR A 94 -16.00 1.95 -1.05
C TYR A 94 -16.89 1.24 -2.07
N LYS A 95 -17.66 0.24 -1.64
CA LYS A 95 -18.62 -0.46 -2.50
C LYS A 95 -19.64 0.53 -3.07
N GLU A 96 -20.21 1.41 -2.25
CA GLU A 96 -21.15 2.44 -2.72
C GLU A 96 -20.46 3.37 -3.74
N ARG A 97 -19.30 3.92 -3.39
CA ARG A 97 -18.52 4.79 -4.28
C ARG A 97 -18.17 4.13 -5.61
N LEU A 98 -17.69 2.89 -5.58
CA LEU A 98 -17.26 2.12 -6.74
C LEU A 98 -18.44 1.49 -7.52
N SER A 99 -19.67 1.63 -7.02
CA SER A 99 -20.86 1.30 -7.80
C SER A 99 -21.25 2.41 -8.76
N GLU A 100 -20.85 3.66 -8.46
CA GLU A 100 -21.12 4.83 -9.28
C GLU A 100 -19.93 5.20 -10.18
N TYR A 101 -18.71 5.04 -9.68
CA TYR A 101 -17.48 5.43 -10.37
C TYR A 101 -16.53 4.25 -10.54
N LYS A 102 -15.69 4.30 -11.58
CA LYS A 102 -14.70 3.24 -11.82
C LYS A 102 -13.61 3.20 -10.73
N TYR A 103 -13.22 4.35 -10.20
CA TYR A 103 -12.15 4.51 -9.21
C TYR A 103 -12.62 5.36 -8.03
N LEU A 104 -11.87 5.36 -6.93
CA LEU A 104 -12.22 6.12 -5.73
C LEU A 104 -12.28 7.64 -6.02
N GLY A 105 -11.34 8.11 -6.86
CA GLY A 105 -11.27 9.51 -7.30
C GLY A 105 -12.30 9.91 -8.36
N GLY A 106 -13.06 8.98 -8.93
CA GLY A 106 -13.98 9.23 -10.05
C GLY A 106 -13.73 8.28 -11.22
N ASP A 107 -13.83 8.78 -12.44
CA ASP A 107 -13.77 7.92 -13.65
C ASP A 107 -12.34 7.54 -14.09
N PHE A 108 -11.32 8.14 -13.48
CA PHE A 108 -9.92 7.92 -13.84
C PHE A 108 -9.08 7.48 -12.63
N TYR A 109 -8.09 6.62 -12.91
CA TYR A 109 -7.11 6.17 -11.94
C TYR A 109 -6.32 7.36 -11.40
N SER A 110 -6.21 7.46 -10.08
CA SER A 110 -5.62 8.61 -9.42
C SER A 110 -4.73 8.23 -8.24
N MET A 111 -4.09 9.23 -7.65
CA MET A 111 -3.37 9.08 -6.37
C MET A 111 -4.27 8.54 -5.25
N ALA A 112 -5.58 8.76 -5.33
CA ALA A 112 -6.55 8.24 -4.37
C ALA A 112 -6.68 6.71 -4.43
N ASP A 113 -6.30 6.07 -5.54
CA ASP A 113 -6.30 4.62 -5.71
C ASP A 113 -4.89 4.04 -5.51
N LEU A 114 -3.88 4.77 -6.01
CA LEU A 114 -2.48 4.38 -5.97
C LEU A 114 -1.99 4.13 -4.54
N HIS A 115 -2.35 5.02 -3.62
CA HIS A 115 -1.86 4.94 -2.24
C HIS A 115 -2.32 3.70 -1.47
N HIS A 116 -3.39 3.03 -1.91
CA HIS A 116 -3.89 1.81 -1.29
C HIS A 116 -3.05 0.58 -1.61
N ILE A 117 -2.37 0.57 -2.76
CA ILE A 117 -1.75 -0.65 -3.29
C ILE A 117 -0.75 -1.29 -2.31
N PRO A 118 0.24 -0.58 -1.75
CA PRO A 118 1.24 -1.24 -0.90
C PRO A 118 0.66 -1.90 0.35
N ASP A 119 -0.26 -1.20 1.02
CA ASP A 119 -0.90 -1.73 2.23
C ASP A 119 -1.87 -2.88 1.88
N LEU A 120 -2.63 -2.74 0.79
CA LEU A 120 -3.62 -3.73 0.38
C LEU A 120 -2.96 -5.00 -0.16
N VAL A 121 -1.78 -4.94 -0.79
CA VAL A 121 -1.02 -6.15 -1.18
C VAL A 121 -0.73 -7.05 0.02
N TYR A 122 -0.21 -6.48 1.11
CA TYR A 122 0.08 -7.26 2.31
C TYR A 122 -1.19 -7.86 2.92
N PHE A 123 -2.25 -7.05 2.96
CA PHE A 123 -3.54 -7.51 3.45
C PHE A 123 -4.12 -8.65 2.58
N MET A 124 -4.03 -8.55 1.26
CA MET A 124 -4.55 -9.55 0.33
C MET A 124 -3.79 -10.88 0.37
N ARG A 125 -2.52 -10.87 0.81
CA ARG A 125 -1.73 -12.10 1.08
C ARG A 125 -2.12 -12.80 2.38
N SER A 126 -2.97 -12.19 3.20
CA SER A 126 -3.40 -12.75 4.48
C SER A 126 -4.63 -13.66 4.34
N SER A 127 -4.92 -14.41 5.42
CA SER A 127 -6.13 -15.23 5.54
C SER A 127 -7.44 -14.44 5.62
N LYS A 128 -7.39 -13.10 5.79
CA LYS A 128 -8.55 -12.22 5.93
C LYS A 128 -8.93 -11.48 4.64
N SER A 129 -8.27 -11.80 3.52
CA SER A 129 -8.51 -11.17 2.21
C SER A 129 -9.95 -11.29 1.70
N SER A 130 -10.71 -12.28 2.20
CA SER A 130 -12.12 -12.48 1.85
C SER A 130 -13.01 -11.27 2.12
N ILE A 131 -12.65 -10.39 3.06
CA ILE A 131 -13.38 -9.14 3.31
C ILE A 131 -13.34 -8.21 2.08
N VAL A 132 -12.29 -8.27 1.27
CA VAL A 132 -12.20 -7.52 0.01
C VAL A 132 -12.83 -8.32 -1.12
N THR A 133 -12.45 -9.59 -1.29
CA THR A 133 -12.87 -10.39 -2.46
C THR A 133 -14.36 -10.71 -2.48
N SER A 134 -15.04 -10.71 -1.32
CA SER A 134 -16.49 -10.92 -1.20
C SER A 134 -17.33 -9.71 -1.67
N ARG A 135 -16.71 -8.54 -1.90
CA ARG A 135 -17.39 -7.32 -2.37
C ARG A 135 -17.08 -7.11 -3.85
N PRO A 136 -17.98 -7.44 -4.81
CA PRO A 136 -17.64 -7.50 -6.23
C PRO A 136 -17.03 -6.22 -6.81
N CYS A 137 -17.62 -5.04 -6.53
CA CYS A 137 -17.10 -3.75 -7.03
C CYS A 137 -15.72 -3.42 -6.45
N VAL A 138 -15.50 -3.70 -5.17
CA VAL A 138 -14.21 -3.47 -4.50
C VAL A 138 -13.16 -4.46 -5.01
N ASN A 139 -13.53 -5.72 -5.20
CA ASN A 139 -12.65 -6.74 -5.75
C ASN A 139 -12.26 -6.43 -7.20
N ALA A 140 -13.22 -5.97 -8.02
CA ALA A 140 -12.95 -5.53 -9.39
C ALA A 140 -11.99 -4.33 -9.43
N TRP A 141 -12.22 -3.31 -8.59
CA TRP A 141 -11.30 -2.18 -8.41
C TRP A 141 -9.90 -2.65 -7.99
N TRP A 142 -9.81 -3.54 -7.01
CA TRP A 142 -8.54 -4.10 -6.57
C TRP A 142 -7.80 -4.81 -7.71
N ASN A 143 -8.49 -5.67 -8.45
CA ASN A 143 -7.90 -6.40 -9.57
C ASN A 143 -7.41 -5.44 -10.68
N ASP A 144 -8.16 -4.37 -10.96
CA ASP A 144 -7.77 -3.35 -11.94
C ASP A 144 -6.50 -2.61 -11.49
N ILE A 145 -6.47 -2.05 -10.27
CA ILE A 145 -5.33 -1.26 -9.81
C ILE A 145 -4.07 -2.09 -9.55
N SER A 146 -4.23 -3.34 -9.11
CA SER A 146 -3.10 -4.22 -8.78
C SER A 146 -2.47 -4.88 -10.02
N SER A 147 -3.20 -5.00 -11.13
CA SER A 147 -2.69 -5.55 -12.39
C SER A 147 -1.97 -4.54 -13.28
N ARG A 148 -1.94 -3.25 -12.89
CA ARG A 148 -1.23 -2.21 -13.65
C ARG A 148 0.28 -2.52 -13.72
N PRO A 149 0.97 -2.22 -14.84
CA PRO A 149 2.39 -2.52 -14.98
C PRO A 149 3.28 -1.95 -13.87
N ALA A 150 3.00 -0.72 -13.43
CA ALA A 150 3.72 -0.10 -12.32
C ALA A 150 3.48 -0.83 -11.00
N SER A 151 2.23 -1.24 -10.73
CA SER A 151 1.86 -2.04 -9.57
C SER A 151 2.59 -3.37 -9.56
N VAL A 152 2.50 -4.15 -10.64
CA VAL A 152 3.19 -5.44 -10.77
C VAL A 152 4.69 -5.30 -10.48
N LYS A 153 5.34 -4.34 -11.15
CA LYS A 153 6.78 -4.08 -10.98
C LYS A 153 7.18 -3.76 -9.53
N VAL A 154 6.40 -2.93 -8.83
CA VAL A 154 6.71 -2.56 -7.44
C VAL A 154 6.40 -3.71 -6.49
N VAL A 155 5.32 -4.45 -6.72
CA VAL A 155 4.88 -5.56 -5.85
C VAL A 155 5.84 -6.74 -5.88
N GLU A 156 6.51 -6.98 -7.02
CA GLU A 156 7.62 -7.95 -7.11
C GLU A 156 8.76 -7.65 -6.14
N LEU A 157 9.00 -6.36 -5.84
CA LEU A 157 10.02 -5.94 -4.87
C LEU A 157 9.55 -6.09 -3.41
N MET A 158 8.24 -6.25 -3.17
CA MET A 158 7.63 -6.32 -1.83
C MET A 158 7.52 -7.75 -1.28
N THR A 159 8.38 -8.67 -1.74
CA THR A 159 8.37 -10.07 -1.28
C THR A 159 8.89 -10.18 0.16
N LEU A 160 8.19 -10.93 1.01
CA LEU A 160 8.57 -11.27 2.38
C LEU A 160 9.50 -12.47 2.42
#